data_AF-A0A0N4Z2X7-F1
#
_entry.id   AF-A0A0N4Z2X7-F1
#
_cell.length_a   1.000
_cell.length_b   1.000
_cell.length_c   1.000
_cell.angle_alpha   90.00
_cell.angle_beta   90.00
_cell.angle_gamma   90.00
#
_symmetry.space_group_name_H-M   'P 1'
#
loop_
_entity.id
_entity.type
_entity.pdbx_description
1 polymer ?
#
loop_
_entity_poly.entity_id
_entity_poly.type
_entity_poly.pdbx_seq_one_letter_code
_entity_poly.pdbx_strand_id
1 'polypeptide(L)'
;MCESALGKKSKNSPQEISIGQDCNHITDVVHEISHALGVIHEMNRPDRDKYITIIDKNVNPSISSSFESRFSNETLTYNLKYDYGSAMHYDRIAGSTSGKDIVTVPKDIHYLKTIGQRSEIGFNDIKQLNLHYCKEKCNNTLPCKVKGYPNPHKCTECKCPRFYTGRYCDRLLPSDSTCGKRKLIANIQPETFTMEGKKSCYIQILAPVGFKVRLEITEALFEESFVCEPGTGLEVKYYKDKSVSGAVFCGNVTNNVIFSEGQSV
;
A
#
# COMPACT_ATOMS: atom_id res chain seq x y z
N MET A 1 -23.40 -2.33 5.15
CA MET A 1 -22.53 -1.32 5.82
C MET A 1 -21.56 -2.01 6.76
N CYS A 2 -20.29 -1.62 6.71
CA CYS A 2 -19.22 -2.02 7.61
C CYS A 2 -18.89 -0.82 8.51
N GLU A 3 -18.77 -1.01 9.83
CA GLU A 3 -18.45 0.09 10.73
C GLU A 3 -17.84 -0.38 12.05
N SER A 4 -16.85 0.35 12.54
CA SER A 4 -16.30 0.24 13.88
C SER A 4 -15.93 1.61 14.44
N ALA A 5 -16.12 1.77 15.76
CA ALA A 5 -15.55 2.90 16.47
C ALA A 5 -14.01 2.85 16.49
N LEU A 6 -13.38 4.03 16.52
CA LEU A 6 -11.93 4.17 16.61
C LEU A 6 -11.43 3.91 18.04
N GLY A 7 -10.53 2.93 18.17
CA GLY A 7 -9.87 2.59 19.42
C GLY A 7 -10.84 2.06 20.49
N LYS A 8 -10.33 1.87 21.71
CA LYS A 8 -11.10 1.37 22.85
C LYS A 8 -12.08 2.42 23.37
N LYS A 9 -13.38 2.18 23.23
CA LYS A 9 -14.44 3.08 23.73
C LYS A 9 -14.79 2.90 25.21
N SER A 10 -14.70 1.67 25.73
CA SER A 10 -15.10 1.34 27.10
C SER A 10 -14.13 0.34 27.72
N LYS A 11 -13.96 0.42 29.04
CA LYS A 11 -13.22 -0.59 29.81
C LYS A 11 -14.12 -1.75 30.25
N ASN A 12 -15.42 -1.53 30.34
CA ASN A 12 -16.35 -2.40 31.08
C ASN A 12 -17.47 -2.97 30.20
N SER A 13 -17.50 -2.64 28.91
CA SER A 13 -18.48 -3.17 27.97
C SER A 13 -17.78 -3.62 26.68
N PRO A 14 -18.31 -4.65 26.00
CA PRO A 14 -17.90 -4.97 24.64
C PRO A 14 -18.04 -3.76 23.71
N GLN A 15 -17.19 -3.72 22.69
CA GLN A 15 -17.31 -2.78 21.57
C GLN A 15 -17.78 -3.56 20.35
N GLU A 16 -18.87 -3.10 19.75
CA GLU A 16 -19.45 -3.74 18.58
C GLU A 16 -18.69 -3.34 17.31
N ILE A 17 -18.55 -4.30 16.41
CA ILE A 17 -18.09 -4.10 15.03
C ILE A 17 -19.21 -4.60 14.13
N SER A 18 -19.73 -3.73 13.28
CA SER A 18 -20.84 -4.01 12.38
C SER A 18 -20.31 -4.56 11.06
N ILE A 19 -20.66 -5.80 10.73
CA ILE A 19 -20.31 -6.45 9.46
C ILE A 19 -21.60 -6.77 8.70
N GLY A 20 -21.98 -5.88 7.79
CA GLY A 20 -23.13 -6.06 6.91
C GLY A 20 -22.84 -6.92 5.67
N GLN A 21 -23.86 -7.14 4.85
CA GLN A 21 -23.78 -7.97 3.64
C GLN A 21 -22.77 -7.46 2.60
N ASP A 22 -22.53 -6.15 2.56
CA ASP A 22 -21.57 -5.51 1.63
C ASP A 22 -20.10 -5.70 2.05
N CYS A 23 -19.83 -6.24 3.25
CA CYS A 23 -18.49 -6.52 3.77
C CYS A 23 -18.03 -7.91 3.31
N ASN A 24 -17.92 -8.09 2.00
CA ASN A 24 -17.75 -9.40 1.38
C ASN A 24 -16.28 -9.83 1.21
N HIS A 25 -15.31 -8.98 1.56
CA HIS A 25 -13.89 -9.34 1.59
C HIS A 25 -13.40 -9.49 3.03
N ILE A 26 -12.47 -10.43 3.23
CA ILE A 26 -11.77 -10.56 4.53
C ILE A 26 -11.08 -9.25 4.93
N THR A 27 -10.60 -8.48 3.96
CA THR A 27 -9.98 -7.17 4.19
C THR A 27 -10.96 -6.15 4.73
N ASP A 28 -12.25 -6.18 4.37
CA ASP A 28 -13.27 -5.30 4.95
C ASP A 28 -13.41 -5.56 6.46
N VAL A 29 -13.43 -6.84 6.87
CA VAL A 29 -13.48 -7.20 8.30
C VAL A 29 -12.21 -6.77 9.02
N VAL A 30 -11.04 -6.97 8.41
CA VAL A 30 -9.75 -6.56 8.97
C VAL A 30 -9.63 -5.03 9.06
N HIS A 31 -10.22 -4.29 8.13
CA HIS A 31 -10.30 -2.83 8.16
C HIS A 31 -11.06 -2.35 9.40
N GLU A 32 -12.25 -2.90 9.66
CA GLU A 32 -13.03 -2.54 10.84
C GLU A 32 -12.35 -2.95 12.16
N ILE A 33 -11.70 -4.12 12.19
CA ILE A 33 -10.86 -4.51 13.34
C ILE A 33 -9.71 -3.52 13.54
N SER A 34 -9.11 -3.03 12.46
CA SER A 34 -8.03 -2.03 12.53
C SER A 34 -8.53 -0.72 13.14
N HIS A 35 -9.73 -0.27 12.79
CA HIS A 35 -10.38 0.85 13.48
C HIS A 35 -10.56 0.60 14.98
N ALA A 36 -11.09 -0.55 15.38
CA ALA A 36 -11.23 -0.91 16.79
C ALA A 36 -9.88 -0.91 17.55
N LEU A 37 -8.79 -1.25 16.86
CA LEU A 37 -7.42 -1.20 17.39
C LEU A 37 -6.79 0.20 17.39
N GLY A 38 -7.47 1.22 16.84
CA GLY A 38 -7.05 2.62 16.87
C GLY A 38 -6.40 3.13 15.58
N VAL A 39 -6.52 2.40 14.47
CA VAL A 39 -6.02 2.84 13.16
C VAL A 39 -7.05 3.76 12.49
N ILE A 40 -6.63 4.95 12.11
CA ILE A 40 -7.45 5.87 11.29
C ILE A 40 -7.35 5.53 9.82
N HIS A 41 -8.23 6.08 8.97
CA HIS A 41 -8.00 6.01 7.53
C HIS A 41 -6.70 6.69 7.14
N GLU A 42 -6.00 6.13 6.16
CA GLU A 42 -4.74 6.66 5.67
C GLU A 42 -4.92 8.10 5.13
N MET A 43 -6.05 8.38 4.48
CA MET A 43 -6.41 9.72 3.99
C MET A 43 -6.71 10.75 5.10
N ASN A 44 -6.91 10.32 6.35
CA ASN A 44 -7.10 11.23 7.47
C ASN A 44 -5.78 11.56 8.18
N ARG A 45 -4.63 11.07 7.72
CA ARG A 45 -3.34 11.39 8.34
C ARG A 45 -3.03 12.90 8.36
N PRO A 46 -2.30 13.40 9.37
CA PRO A 46 -1.92 14.81 9.46
C PRO A 46 -1.03 15.28 8.28
N ASP A 47 -0.33 14.37 7.61
CA ASP A 47 0.56 14.65 6.48
C ASP A 47 -0.07 14.35 5.10
N ARG A 48 -1.37 14.00 5.04
CA ARG A 48 -2.05 13.51 3.83
C ARG A 48 -2.02 14.48 2.65
N ASP A 49 -2.04 15.80 2.88
CA ASP A 49 -2.05 16.80 1.80
C ASP A 49 -0.73 16.85 1.00
N LYS A 50 0.34 16.22 1.50
CA LYS A 50 1.58 15.99 0.73
C LYS A 50 1.43 14.88 -0.32
N TYR A 51 0.44 14.02 -0.16
CA TYR A 51 0.28 12.77 -0.91
C TYR A 51 -1.01 12.72 -1.73
N ILE A 52 -2.08 13.37 -1.27
CA ILE A 52 -3.37 13.40 -1.96
C ILE A 52 -3.93 14.83 -2.02
N THR A 53 -4.94 15.02 -2.86
CA THR A 53 -5.81 16.20 -2.90
C THR A 53 -7.24 15.74 -2.75
N ILE A 54 -7.98 16.32 -1.82
CA ILE A 54 -9.44 16.15 -1.73
C ILE A 54 -10.09 17.24 -2.58
N ILE A 55 -11.02 16.86 -3.46
CA ILE A 55 -11.81 17.77 -4.28
C ILE A 55 -13.10 18.06 -3.52
N ASP A 56 -13.05 19.03 -2.61
CA ASP A 56 -14.14 19.31 -1.66
C ASP A 56 -15.49 19.54 -2.32
N LYS A 57 -15.52 20.16 -3.52
CA LYS A 57 -16.75 20.38 -4.30
C LYS A 57 -17.49 19.10 -4.71
N ASN A 58 -16.78 17.95 -4.73
CA ASN A 58 -17.34 16.66 -5.11
C ASN A 58 -17.77 15.84 -3.88
N VAL A 59 -17.27 16.21 -2.69
CA VAL A 59 -17.60 15.55 -1.42
C VAL A 59 -19.05 15.84 -1.06
N ASN A 60 -19.79 14.80 -0.67
CA ASN A 60 -21.14 14.98 -0.13
C ASN A 60 -21.08 15.80 1.17
N PRO A 61 -21.77 16.96 1.24
CA PRO A 61 -21.73 17.83 2.42
C PRO A 61 -22.13 17.15 3.73
N SER A 62 -22.92 16.08 3.69
CA SER A 62 -23.35 15.36 4.91
C SER A 62 -22.23 14.55 5.58
N ILE A 63 -21.13 14.28 4.86
CA ILE A 63 -20.00 13.46 5.32
C ILE A 63 -18.65 14.16 5.15
N SER A 64 -18.64 15.47 4.92
CA SER A 64 -17.42 16.25 4.68
C SER A 64 -16.40 16.13 5.80
N SER A 65 -16.87 16.05 7.05
CA SER A 65 -16.02 15.86 8.24
C SER A 65 -15.21 14.55 8.21
N SER A 66 -15.68 13.51 7.49
CA SER A 66 -14.94 12.26 7.30
C SER A 66 -13.70 12.42 6.43
N PHE A 67 -13.59 13.52 5.68
CA PHE A 67 -12.44 13.85 4.82
C PHE A 67 -11.47 14.83 5.47
N GLU A 68 -11.72 15.28 6.70
CA GLU A 68 -10.81 16.16 7.43
C GLU A 68 -9.53 15.41 7.85
N SER A 69 -8.39 16.11 7.84
CA SER A 69 -7.15 15.55 8.38
C SER A 69 -7.20 15.59 9.91
N ARG A 70 -6.64 14.58 10.55
CA ARG A 70 -6.49 14.53 12.01
C ARG A 70 -5.31 15.40 12.44
N PHE A 71 -5.39 15.92 13.66
CA PHE A 71 -4.31 16.71 14.23
C PHE A 71 -3.09 15.84 14.59
N SER A 72 -1.90 16.42 14.47
CA SER A 72 -0.63 15.73 14.74
C SER A 72 -0.39 15.40 16.21
N ASN A 73 -1.07 16.08 17.14
CA ASN A 73 -1.06 15.78 18.57
C ASN A 73 -1.97 14.61 18.95
N GLU A 74 -2.89 14.21 18.08
CA GLU A 74 -3.82 13.10 18.29
C GLU A 74 -3.44 11.83 17.52
N THR A 75 -2.56 11.96 16.52
CA THR A 75 -2.22 10.88 15.59
C THR A 75 -0.72 10.59 15.56
N LEU A 76 -0.35 9.32 15.75
CA LEU A 76 1.01 8.85 15.58
C LEU A 76 1.20 8.19 14.22
N THR A 77 2.06 8.76 13.37
CA THR A 77 2.42 8.16 12.07
C THR A 77 3.53 7.11 12.19
N TYR A 78 4.15 6.99 13.37
CA TYR A 78 5.32 6.15 13.63
C TYR A 78 6.50 6.37 12.65
N ASN A 79 6.56 7.56 12.03
CA ASN A 79 7.48 7.87 10.93
C ASN A 79 7.40 6.88 9.74
N LEU A 80 6.25 6.24 9.55
CA LEU A 80 5.96 5.44 8.36
C LEU A 80 5.53 6.37 7.22
N LYS A 81 6.05 6.10 6.01
CA LYS A 81 5.64 6.81 4.79
C LYS A 81 4.17 6.51 4.48
N TYR A 82 3.47 7.49 3.93
CA TYR A 82 2.08 7.35 3.47
C TYR A 82 1.95 6.20 2.47
N ASP A 83 0.95 5.34 2.66
CA ASP A 83 0.74 4.15 1.83
C ASP A 83 -0.56 4.24 1.03
N TYR A 84 -0.45 4.59 -0.26
CA TYR A 84 -1.60 4.65 -1.16
C TYR A 84 -2.36 3.33 -1.28
N GLY A 85 -1.68 2.19 -1.10
CA GLY A 85 -2.29 0.87 -1.14
C GLY A 85 -2.70 0.34 0.24
N SER A 86 -2.73 1.18 1.27
CA SER A 86 -3.26 0.80 2.59
C SER A 86 -4.69 0.31 2.45
N ALA A 87 -5.02 -0.76 3.18
CA ALA A 87 -6.42 -1.21 3.30
C ALA A 87 -7.30 -0.17 3.98
N MET A 88 -6.69 0.80 4.68
CA MET A 88 -7.35 1.93 5.35
C MET A 88 -7.50 3.15 4.44
N HIS A 89 -7.17 3.05 3.15
CA HIS A 89 -7.33 4.15 2.20
C HIS A 89 -8.62 4.00 1.40
N TYR A 90 -9.43 5.06 1.34
CA TYR A 90 -10.61 5.07 0.47
C TYR A 90 -10.25 5.06 -1.02
N ASP A 91 -11.17 4.55 -1.85
CA ASP A 91 -11.05 4.70 -3.30
C ASP A 91 -11.25 6.15 -3.75
N ARG A 92 -11.01 6.40 -5.03
CA ARG A 92 -11.01 7.75 -5.60
C ARG A 92 -12.39 8.43 -5.67
N ILE A 93 -13.50 7.70 -5.60
CA ILE A 93 -14.87 8.27 -5.67
C ILE A 93 -15.62 8.17 -4.33
N ALA A 94 -15.02 7.57 -3.32
CA ALA A 94 -15.62 7.44 -2.00
C ALA A 94 -16.10 8.81 -1.49
N GLY A 95 -17.35 8.84 -1.02
CA GLY A 95 -18.03 10.04 -0.54
C GLY A 95 -18.48 11.04 -1.60
N SER A 96 -18.43 10.67 -2.88
CA SER A 96 -18.93 11.48 -4.00
C SER A 96 -20.44 11.69 -3.91
N THR A 97 -20.90 12.93 -4.10
CA THR A 97 -22.34 13.26 -4.14
C THR A 97 -23.07 12.55 -5.28
N SER A 98 -22.42 12.44 -6.45
CA SER A 98 -23.00 11.77 -7.63
C SER A 98 -22.72 10.26 -7.67
N GLY A 99 -21.89 9.76 -6.76
CA GLY A 99 -21.35 8.41 -6.78
C GLY A 99 -20.41 8.13 -7.96
N LYS A 100 -19.97 9.17 -8.69
CA LYS A 100 -19.15 9.02 -9.91
C LYS A 100 -17.98 10.00 -9.97
N ASP A 101 -18.13 11.17 -9.36
CA ASP A 101 -17.08 12.18 -9.38
C ASP A 101 -15.91 11.78 -8.48
N ILE A 102 -14.69 12.01 -8.98
CA ILE A 102 -13.46 11.78 -8.20
C ILE A 102 -13.41 12.76 -7.04
N VAL A 103 -13.31 12.23 -5.82
CA VAL A 103 -13.12 12.97 -4.57
C VAL A 103 -11.64 13.05 -4.20
N THR A 104 -10.90 11.95 -4.38
CA THR A 104 -9.49 11.87 -3.94
C THR A 104 -8.56 11.67 -5.11
N VAL A 105 -7.60 12.58 -5.29
CA VAL A 105 -6.56 12.52 -6.34
C VAL A 105 -5.18 12.37 -5.70
N PRO A 106 -4.48 11.24 -5.91
CA PRO A 106 -3.08 11.11 -5.55
C PRO A 106 -2.20 12.16 -6.24
N LYS A 107 -1.25 12.74 -5.50
CA LYS A 107 -0.21 13.61 -6.06
C LYS A 107 0.71 12.85 -7.02
N ASP A 108 0.90 11.55 -6.76
CA ASP A 108 1.52 10.61 -7.67
C ASP A 108 0.43 9.86 -8.45
N ILE A 109 0.18 10.30 -9.69
CA ILE A 109 -0.97 9.87 -10.49
C ILE A 109 -0.97 8.37 -10.82
N HIS A 110 0.20 7.71 -10.78
CA HIS A 110 0.29 6.27 -11.01
C HIS A 110 -0.52 5.47 -9.97
N TYR A 111 -0.80 6.04 -8.80
CA TYR A 111 -1.60 5.42 -7.74
C TYR A 111 -3.11 5.68 -7.87
N LEU A 112 -3.60 6.37 -8.91
CA LEU A 112 -5.02 6.73 -9.05
C LEU A 112 -5.96 5.51 -9.01
N LYS A 113 -5.54 4.39 -9.63
CA LYS A 113 -6.28 3.13 -9.57
C LYS A 113 -5.81 2.21 -8.43
N THR A 114 -4.79 2.58 -7.65
CA THR A 114 -4.31 1.78 -6.51
C THR A 114 -5.06 2.07 -5.21
N ILE A 115 -5.44 3.34 -4.99
CA ILE A 115 -6.17 3.73 -3.77
C ILE A 115 -7.53 3.02 -3.70
N GLY A 116 -7.87 2.51 -2.51
CA GLY A 116 -9.13 1.80 -2.28
C GLY A 116 -9.09 0.29 -2.54
N GLN A 117 -7.90 -0.30 -2.72
CA GLN A 117 -7.75 -1.74 -2.90
C GLN A 117 -8.27 -2.50 -1.68
N ARG A 118 -8.84 -3.69 -1.89
CA ARG A 118 -9.45 -4.52 -0.84
C ARG A 118 -8.95 -5.96 -0.86
N SER A 119 -7.95 -6.31 -1.65
CA SER A 119 -7.47 -7.69 -1.75
C SER A 119 -6.60 -8.11 -0.56
N GLU A 120 -5.91 -7.17 0.09
CA GLU A 120 -5.03 -7.47 1.22
C GLU A 120 -4.83 -6.29 2.18
N ILE A 121 -4.38 -6.58 3.40
CA ILE A 121 -3.91 -5.56 4.35
C ILE A 121 -2.46 -5.15 4.03
N GLY A 122 -2.17 -3.85 4.06
CA GLY A 122 -0.86 -3.30 3.77
C GLY A 122 0.19 -3.70 4.80
N PHE A 123 1.45 -3.79 4.38
CA PHE A 123 2.56 -4.10 5.28
C PHE A 123 2.69 -3.06 6.41
N ASN A 124 2.51 -1.78 6.07
CA ASN A 124 2.59 -0.69 7.05
C ASN A 124 1.35 -0.61 7.96
N ASP A 125 0.18 -1.07 7.51
CA ASP A 125 -1.03 -1.19 8.35
C ASP A 125 -0.79 -2.16 9.52
N ILE A 126 -0.13 -3.30 9.25
CA ILE A 126 0.26 -4.26 10.28
C ILE A 126 1.45 -3.72 11.10
N LYS A 127 2.41 -3.06 10.45
CA LYS A 127 3.63 -2.58 11.12
C LYS A 127 3.31 -1.52 12.18
N GLN A 128 2.43 -0.57 11.92
CA GLN A 128 2.05 0.44 12.93
C GLN A 128 1.41 -0.18 14.17
N LEU A 129 0.55 -1.19 13.99
CA LEU A 129 -0.05 -1.93 15.10
C LEU A 129 1.02 -2.65 15.93
N ASN A 130 2.01 -3.27 15.27
CA ASN A 130 3.10 -3.92 15.98
C ASN A 130 4.04 -2.93 16.69
N LEU A 131 4.27 -1.75 16.11
CA LEU A 131 5.01 -0.67 16.78
C LEU A 131 4.26 -0.13 18.00
N HIS A 132 2.93 -0.19 18.00
CA HIS A 132 2.11 0.25 19.13
C HIS A 132 1.98 -0.82 20.22
N TYR A 133 1.57 -2.05 19.86
CA TYR A 133 1.19 -3.09 20.82
C TYR A 133 2.27 -4.15 21.08
N CYS A 134 3.23 -4.32 20.17
CA CYS A 134 4.17 -5.45 20.18
C CYS A 134 5.65 -5.04 20.27
N LYS A 135 5.95 -3.75 20.44
CA LYS A 135 7.31 -3.20 20.39
C LYS A 135 8.29 -3.91 21.33
N GLU A 136 7.81 -4.33 22.49
CA GLU A 136 8.61 -4.96 23.55
C GLU A 136 8.62 -6.49 23.50
N LYS A 137 8.00 -7.11 22.48
CA LYS A 137 7.96 -8.58 22.37
C LYS A 137 9.32 -9.19 22.01
N CYS A 138 10.14 -8.49 21.25
CA CYS A 138 11.45 -8.94 20.84
C CYS A 138 12.54 -8.08 21.46
N ASN A 139 13.33 -8.67 22.35
CA ASN A 139 14.44 -7.99 23.03
C ASN A 139 15.71 -7.90 22.17
N ASN A 140 15.73 -8.57 21.02
CA ASN A 140 16.86 -8.58 20.11
C ASN A 140 16.63 -7.63 18.92
N THR A 141 17.72 -7.01 18.48
CA THR A 141 17.73 -6.26 17.22
C THR A 141 18.11 -7.19 16.08
N LEU A 142 17.20 -7.41 15.14
CA LEU A 142 17.52 -8.07 13.87
C LEU A 142 17.82 -7.02 12.79
N PRO A 143 18.83 -7.24 11.93
CA PRO A 143 19.17 -6.32 10.84
C PRO A 143 18.20 -6.45 9.66
N CYS A 144 16.91 -6.21 9.92
CA CYS A 144 15.85 -6.29 8.92
C CYS A 144 16.09 -5.28 7.79
N LYS A 145 16.28 -5.79 6.58
CA LYS A 145 16.49 -4.98 5.38
C LYS A 145 15.18 -4.42 4.89
N VAL A 146 15.30 -3.42 4.01
CA VAL A 146 14.19 -2.84 3.26
C VAL A 146 13.03 -2.37 4.16
N LYS A 147 13.36 -1.84 5.36
CA LYS A 147 12.40 -1.38 6.37
C LYS A 147 11.50 -2.48 6.96
N GLY A 148 11.92 -3.74 6.91
CA GLY A 148 11.34 -4.83 7.71
C GLY A 148 11.49 -4.59 9.22
N TYR A 149 10.83 -5.43 10.03
CA TYR A 149 10.92 -5.37 11.51
C TYR A 149 10.94 -6.78 12.10
N PRO A 150 11.48 -7.00 13.32
CA PRO A 150 11.46 -8.31 13.96
C PRO A 150 10.04 -8.87 14.07
N ASN A 151 9.85 -10.14 13.74
CA ASN A 151 8.56 -10.80 13.84
C ASN A 151 8.20 -10.98 15.33
N PRO A 152 7.14 -10.35 15.85
CA PRO A 152 6.81 -10.39 17.27
C PRO A 152 6.33 -11.76 17.76
N HIS A 153 5.94 -12.66 16.83
CA HIS A 153 5.64 -14.05 17.15
C HIS A 153 6.88 -14.96 17.07
N LYS A 154 7.94 -14.51 16.40
CA LYS A 154 9.15 -15.30 16.15
C LYS A 154 10.35 -14.38 16.01
N CYS A 155 10.89 -13.94 17.14
CA CYS A 155 11.94 -12.93 17.23
C CYS A 155 13.29 -13.32 16.57
N THR A 156 13.39 -14.48 15.91
CA THR A 156 14.57 -14.91 15.17
C THR A 156 14.55 -14.51 13.70
N GLU A 157 13.44 -14.00 13.17
CA GLU A 157 13.27 -13.57 11.79
C GLU A 157 12.52 -12.23 11.67
N CYS A 158 12.62 -11.60 10.51
CA CYS A 158 11.93 -10.36 10.20
C CYS A 158 10.57 -10.62 9.54
N LYS A 159 9.58 -9.77 9.82
CA LYS A 159 8.43 -9.54 8.94
C LYS A 159 8.87 -8.65 7.79
N CYS A 160 8.62 -9.11 6.57
CA CYS A 160 9.13 -8.49 5.35
C CYS A 160 8.04 -7.71 4.61
N PRO A 161 8.39 -6.55 4.03
CA PRO A 161 7.53 -5.91 3.06
C PRO A 161 7.19 -6.84 1.91
N ARG A 162 6.07 -6.56 1.25
CA ARG A 162 5.65 -7.25 0.04
C ARG A 162 6.78 -7.28 -1.00
N PHE A 163 6.90 -8.41 -1.71
CA PHE A 163 7.99 -8.81 -2.63
C PHE A 163 9.27 -9.30 -1.98
N TYR A 164 9.46 -9.10 -0.67
CA TYR A 164 10.68 -9.50 0.03
C TYR A 164 10.45 -10.68 0.98
N THR A 165 11.49 -11.48 1.16
CA THR A 165 11.48 -12.68 1.98
C THR A 165 12.88 -12.97 2.55
N GLY A 166 12.98 -14.07 3.29
CA GLY A 166 14.19 -14.47 4.01
C GLY A 166 14.22 -13.92 5.42
N ARG A 167 15.14 -14.45 6.22
CA ARG A 167 15.27 -14.13 7.65
C ARG A 167 15.42 -12.62 7.90
N TYR A 168 16.05 -11.91 6.96
CA TYR A 168 16.34 -10.48 7.07
C TYR A 168 15.68 -9.63 5.98
N CYS A 169 14.74 -10.18 5.19
CA CYS A 169 14.09 -9.47 4.08
C CYS A 169 15.04 -9.02 2.97
N ASP A 170 16.10 -9.77 2.76
CA ASP A 170 17.21 -9.48 1.83
C ASP A 170 17.06 -10.19 0.47
N ARG A 171 16.01 -10.99 0.31
CA ARG A 171 15.73 -11.74 -0.92
C ARG A 171 14.37 -11.35 -1.47
N LEU A 172 14.20 -11.44 -2.79
CA LEU A 172 12.89 -11.38 -3.40
C LEU A 172 12.14 -12.70 -3.19
N LEU A 173 10.81 -12.63 -3.18
CA LEU A 173 9.95 -13.81 -3.28
C LEU A 173 10.33 -14.65 -4.51
N PRO A 174 10.12 -15.97 -4.44
CA PRO A 174 10.36 -16.84 -5.59
C PRO A 174 9.43 -16.47 -6.74
N SER A 175 9.98 -16.38 -7.94
CA SER A 175 9.22 -16.19 -9.17
C SER A 175 8.95 -17.54 -9.83
N ASP A 176 7.91 -17.61 -10.66
CA ASP A 176 7.70 -18.75 -11.54
C ASP A 176 8.90 -18.96 -12.46
N SER A 177 9.17 -20.22 -12.81
CA SER A 177 10.35 -20.62 -13.61
C SER A 177 10.42 -19.94 -14.98
N THR A 178 9.28 -19.49 -15.50
CA THR A 178 9.16 -18.83 -16.81
C THR A 178 9.32 -17.31 -16.77
N CYS A 179 9.66 -16.72 -15.62
CA CYS A 179 9.85 -15.27 -15.45
C CYS A 179 11.23 -14.77 -15.92
N GLY A 180 12.17 -15.65 -16.28
CA GLY A 180 13.50 -15.26 -16.74
C GLY A 180 14.37 -14.60 -15.65
N LYS A 181 15.10 -13.53 -16.04
CA LYS A 181 16.04 -12.84 -15.14
C LYS A 181 15.30 -11.99 -14.11
N ARG A 182 15.58 -12.25 -12.82
CA ARG A 182 14.96 -11.56 -11.67
C ARG A 182 15.70 -10.31 -11.19
N LYS A 183 16.98 -10.18 -11.54
CA LYS A 183 17.81 -9.04 -11.19
C LYS A 183 18.40 -8.46 -12.46
N LEU A 184 18.05 -7.23 -12.76
CA LEU A 184 18.49 -6.50 -13.95
C LEU A 184 19.30 -5.29 -13.49
N ILE A 185 20.33 -4.93 -14.26
CA ILE A 185 21.09 -3.70 -14.06
C ILE A 185 20.69 -2.75 -15.19
N ALA A 186 20.03 -1.65 -14.84
CA ALA A 186 19.66 -0.62 -15.79
C ALA A 186 20.93 0.04 -16.36
N ASN A 187 20.91 0.29 -17.66
CA ASN A 187 21.99 0.95 -18.37
C ASN A 187 21.47 2.20 -19.10
N ILE A 188 22.36 2.98 -19.73
CA ILE A 188 21.97 4.23 -20.42
C ILE A 188 21.13 3.95 -21.66
N GLN A 189 21.39 2.82 -22.34
CA GLN A 189 20.61 2.34 -23.46
C GLN A 189 19.36 1.58 -22.95
N PRO A 190 18.17 1.91 -23.44
CA PRO A 190 16.96 1.18 -23.07
C PRO A 190 17.07 -0.31 -23.42
N GLU A 191 16.70 -1.17 -22.49
CA GLU A 191 16.49 -2.60 -22.73
C GLU A 191 15.00 -2.92 -22.58
N THR A 192 14.44 -3.63 -23.56
CA THR A 192 13.06 -4.10 -23.52
C THR A 192 13.01 -5.53 -23.00
N PHE A 193 12.08 -5.80 -22.09
CA PHE A 193 11.75 -7.16 -21.66
C PHE A 193 10.24 -7.37 -21.77
N THR A 194 9.84 -8.58 -22.18
CA THR A 194 8.45 -8.95 -22.39
C THR A 194 8.11 -10.12 -21.47
N MET A 195 6.90 -10.11 -20.92
CA MET A 195 6.35 -11.21 -20.13
C MET A 195 4.91 -11.48 -20.55
N GLU A 196 4.59 -12.76 -20.76
CA GLU A 196 3.27 -13.19 -21.22
C GLU A 196 2.80 -14.42 -20.43
N GLY A 197 1.48 -14.54 -20.29
CA GLY A 197 0.81 -15.63 -19.60
C GLY A 197 0.61 -15.39 -18.11
N LYS A 198 -0.21 -16.23 -17.47
CA LYS A 198 -0.50 -16.15 -16.04
C LYS A 198 0.67 -16.68 -15.21
N LYS A 199 1.36 -15.79 -14.50
CA LYS A 199 2.52 -16.11 -13.66
C LYS A 199 2.78 -15.06 -12.58
N SER A 200 3.49 -15.44 -11.53
CA SER A 200 3.99 -14.54 -10.47
C SER A 200 5.47 -14.28 -10.67
N CYS A 201 5.82 -13.05 -11.05
CA CYS A 201 7.20 -12.63 -11.28
C CYS A 201 7.60 -11.48 -10.35
N TYR A 202 8.64 -11.70 -9.54
CA TYR A 202 9.28 -10.66 -8.74
C TYR A 202 10.63 -10.31 -9.37
N ILE A 203 10.73 -9.09 -9.91
CA ILE A 203 11.90 -8.58 -10.62
C ILE A 203 12.38 -7.32 -9.90
N GLN A 204 13.70 -7.20 -9.74
CA GLN A 204 14.35 -6.00 -9.23
C GLN A 204 15.27 -5.43 -10.30
N ILE A 205 15.09 -4.15 -10.59
CA ILE A 205 15.92 -3.40 -11.53
C ILE A 205 16.76 -2.43 -10.73
N LEU A 206 18.09 -2.48 -10.90
CA LEU A 206 19.04 -1.65 -10.17
C LEU A 206 19.75 -0.69 -11.12
N ALA A 207 19.78 0.59 -10.78
CA ALA A 207 20.63 1.58 -11.44
C ALA A 207 22.03 1.62 -10.77
N PRO A 208 23.08 2.00 -11.53
CA PRO A 208 24.38 2.30 -10.95
C PRO A 208 24.32 3.38 -9.86
N VAL A 209 25.33 3.42 -8.99
CA VAL A 209 25.36 4.38 -7.88
C VAL A 209 25.29 5.82 -8.40
N GLY A 210 24.38 6.60 -7.83
CA GLY A 210 24.11 7.99 -8.22
C GLY A 210 23.02 8.16 -9.28
N PHE A 211 22.54 7.06 -9.87
CA PHE A 211 21.50 7.07 -10.89
C PHE A 211 20.15 6.56 -10.37
N LYS A 212 19.10 6.87 -11.12
CA LYS A 212 17.72 6.41 -10.93
C LYS A 212 17.32 5.54 -12.12
N VAL A 213 16.35 4.66 -11.92
CA VAL A 213 15.75 3.84 -12.97
C VAL A 213 14.62 4.63 -13.63
N ARG A 214 14.61 4.66 -14.96
CA ARG A 214 13.45 5.03 -15.77
C ARG A 214 12.83 3.74 -16.29
N LEU A 215 11.63 3.41 -15.82
CA LEU A 215 10.84 2.28 -16.33
C LEU A 215 9.77 2.84 -17.27
N GLU A 216 9.68 2.27 -18.47
CA GLU A 216 8.65 2.60 -19.44
C GLU A 216 7.81 1.35 -19.73
N ILE A 217 6.52 1.43 -19.41
CA ILE A 217 5.53 0.43 -19.79
C ILE A 217 5.01 0.86 -21.16
N THR A 218 5.56 0.24 -22.21
CA THR A 218 5.15 0.51 -23.59
C THR A 218 3.71 0.06 -23.81
N GLU A 219 3.42 -1.18 -23.42
CA GLU A 219 2.11 -1.81 -23.47
C GLU A 219 2.04 -2.91 -22.41
N ALA A 220 0.94 -2.98 -21.68
CA ALA A 220 0.60 -4.07 -20.79
C ALA A 220 -0.92 -4.29 -20.77
N LEU A 221 -1.33 -5.55 -20.85
CA LEU A 221 -2.72 -5.95 -20.88
C LEU A 221 -3.02 -6.88 -19.69
N PHE A 222 -3.86 -6.40 -18.78
CA PHE A 222 -4.37 -7.13 -17.62
C PHE A 222 -5.90 -7.08 -17.60
N GLU A 223 -6.50 -7.79 -16.64
CA GLU A 223 -7.93 -7.68 -16.37
C GLU A 223 -8.29 -6.25 -15.97
N GLU A 224 -9.35 -5.69 -16.56
CA GLU A 224 -9.80 -4.33 -16.24
C GLU A 224 -10.46 -4.33 -14.86
N SER A 225 -10.09 -3.35 -14.04
CA SER A 225 -10.75 -3.13 -12.76
C SER A 225 -10.86 -1.65 -12.44
N PHE A 226 -11.92 -1.30 -11.71
CA PHE A 226 -12.13 0.04 -11.19
C PHE A 226 -11.03 0.42 -10.19
N VAL A 227 -10.65 -0.51 -9.31
CA VAL A 227 -9.46 -0.43 -8.44
C VAL A 227 -8.54 -1.59 -8.81
N CYS A 228 -7.29 -1.29 -9.14
CA CYS A 228 -6.29 -2.29 -9.45
C CYS A 228 -5.80 -2.95 -8.16
N GLU A 229 -6.16 -4.21 -8.01
CA GLU A 229 -5.86 -4.99 -6.81
C GLU A 229 -4.43 -5.57 -6.85
N PRO A 230 -3.71 -5.55 -5.73
CA PRO A 230 -2.45 -6.26 -5.60
C PRO A 230 -2.59 -7.74 -6.03
N GLY A 231 -1.73 -8.18 -6.97
CA GLY A 231 -1.70 -9.57 -7.46
C GLY A 231 -2.54 -9.87 -8.71
N THR A 232 -3.34 -8.92 -9.21
CA THR A 232 -4.12 -9.09 -10.45
C THR A 232 -3.52 -8.36 -11.66
N GLY A 233 -2.46 -7.59 -11.47
CA GLY A 233 -1.75 -6.85 -12.52
C GLY A 233 -0.29 -6.58 -12.18
N LEU A 234 0.28 -5.54 -12.77
CA LEU A 234 1.66 -5.12 -12.54
C LEU A 234 1.72 -4.13 -11.37
N GLU A 235 2.42 -4.47 -10.30
CA GLU A 235 2.73 -3.53 -9.22
C GLU A 235 4.20 -3.09 -9.28
N VAL A 236 4.43 -1.78 -9.32
CA VAL A 236 5.76 -1.18 -9.43
C VAL A 236 6.11 -0.42 -8.16
N LYS A 237 7.16 -0.86 -7.45
CA LYS A 237 7.64 -0.21 -6.22
C LYS A 237 8.85 0.68 -6.50
N TYR A 238 8.63 1.93 -6.89
CA TYR A 238 9.70 2.85 -7.32
C TYR A 238 10.14 3.86 -6.24
N TYR A 239 9.49 3.88 -5.08
CA TYR A 239 9.94 4.67 -3.93
C TYR A 239 11.18 4.10 -3.26
N LYS A 240 11.96 4.97 -2.57
CA LYS A 240 13.16 4.53 -1.84
C LYS A 240 12.78 3.65 -0.64
N ASP A 241 11.65 3.95 -0.02
CA ASP A 241 11.04 3.12 1.01
C ASP A 241 10.17 2.04 0.34
N LYS A 242 10.59 0.77 0.42
CA LYS A 242 9.81 -0.36 -0.15
C LYS A 242 8.81 -0.97 0.83
N SER A 243 8.64 -0.38 2.02
CA SER A 243 7.63 -0.84 2.98
C SER A 243 6.20 -0.48 2.58
N VAL A 244 6.04 0.60 1.81
CA VAL A 244 4.74 1.01 1.27
C VAL A 244 4.39 0.24 -0.01
N SER A 245 3.11 0.19 -0.36
CA SER A 245 2.61 -0.42 -1.60
C SER A 245 3.19 0.26 -2.85
N GLY A 246 3.31 -0.50 -3.95
CA GLY A 246 3.66 0.06 -5.25
C GLY A 246 2.43 0.56 -6.00
N ALA A 247 2.64 1.30 -7.09
CA ALA A 247 1.55 1.65 -8.00
C ALA A 247 1.13 0.38 -8.74
N VAL A 248 -0.17 0.05 -8.68
CA VAL A 248 -0.76 -1.14 -9.31
C VAL A 248 -1.45 -0.74 -10.61
N PHE A 249 -1.07 -1.43 -11.68
CA PHE A 249 -1.55 -1.24 -13.04
C PHE A 249 -2.38 -2.44 -13.47
N CYS A 250 -3.59 -2.18 -13.96
CA CYS A 250 -4.54 -3.17 -14.46
C CYS A 250 -5.25 -2.63 -15.71
N GLY A 251 -5.97 -3.49 -16.44
CA GLY A 251 -6.55 -3.13 -17.73
C GLY A 251 -5.51 -2.96 -18.83
N ASN A 252 -5.83 -2.09 -19.81
CA ASN A 252 -4.89 -1.71 -20.87
C ASN A 252 -4.05 -0.49 -20.45
N VAL A 253 -2.74 -0.67 -20.38
CA VAL A 253 -1.77 0.33 -19.91
C VAL A 253 -0.76 0.58 -21.02
N THR A 254 -0.71 1.80 -21.55
CA THR A 254 0.21 2.18 -22.62
C THR A 254 0.96 3.46 -22.28
N ASN A 255 2.18 3.59 -22.81
CA ASN A 255 3.01 4.79 -22.72
C ASN A 255 3.16 5.35 -21.29
N ASN A 256 3.31 4.48 -20.29
CA ASN A 256 3.43 4.90 -18.89
C ASN A 256 4.90 4.95 -18.46
N VAL A 257 5.38 6.11 -18.00
CA VAL A 257 6.79 6.31 -17.63
C VAL A 257 6.89 6.57 -16.13
N ILE A 258 7.75 5.80 -15.46
CA ILE A 258 7.98 5.86 -14.02
C ILE A 258 9.47 6.13 -13.76
N PHE A 259 9.74 7.08 -12.87
CA PHE A 259 11.10 7.36 -12.38
C PHE A 259 11.23 6.94 -10.91
N SER A 260 12.25 6.16 -10.59
CA SER A 260 12.49 5.77 -9.20
C SER A 260 13.00 6.92 -8.33
N GLU A 261 12.59 6.94 -7.06
CA GLU A 261 13.14 7.88 -6.08
C GLU A 261 14.59 7.54 -5.71
N GLY A 262 14.96 6.26 -5.80
CA GLY A 262 16.28 5.74 -5.48
C GLY A 262 16.89 4.94 -6.64
N GLN A 263 17.86 4.08 -6.31
CA GLN A 263 18.60 3.26 -7.30
C GLN A 263 17.86 1.99 -7.73
N SER A 264 16.60 1.79 -7.31
CA SER A 264 15.89 0.55 -7.62
C SER A 264 14.41 0.74 -7.86
N VAL A 265 13.90 -0.12 -8.76
CA VAL A 265 12.49 -0.47 -8.92
C VAL A 265 12.32 -1.91 -8.51
#